data_AF-A0A925AW35-F1
#
_entry.id   AF-A0A925AW35-F1
#
_cell.length_a   1.000
_cell.length_b   1.000
_cell.length_c   1.000
_cell.angle_alpha   90.00
_cell.angle_beta   90.00
_cell.angle_gamma   90.00
#
_symmetry.space_group_name_H-M   'P 1'
#
loop_
_entity.id
_entity.type
_entity.pdbx_description
1 polymer ?
#
loop_
_entity_poly.entity_id
_entity_poly.type
_entity_poly.pdbx_seq_one_letter_code
_entity_poly.pdbx_strand_id
1 'polypeptide(L)'
;MTSLHSLRGANFWSERPVTRMDLVIGAYEDVSSAQVPGFLEALQRAMPGLVEHRCSIGERGGFLTRLRRGTYAPHIIEHVALELQTMAGHDVGFGKTRGGDSPDEYTMVFEHRNGGVGLRAAALALDLVQKAFARELASVDDAVTELRAIAESPDAPELHRRVRCGITGGDHRRETREELTRRGLSGSDIVVDVAPSYILQAGLPYSRSDIAIILDARPLDVPERYQDTERARRLVSVLADAVPRTGTVIAPAKEWEIQDYARNGGCGVAIFATDDDVTENDRRVARAVASVQRGRIVIERSGYSSDAGPIREDAPPVAQVTAALTMAILERAS
;
A
#
# COMPACT_ATOMS: atom_id res chain seq x y z
N MET A 1 -5.28 19.72 5.70
CA MET A 1 -6.66 19.31 6.07
C MET A 1 -6.58 17.90 6.60
N THR A 2 -7.24 17.58 7.71
CA THR A 2 -7.25 16.20 8.24
C THR A 2 -8.12 15.30 7.35
N SER A 3 -7.55 14.20 6.84
CA SER A 3 -8.25 13.23 5.98
C SER A 3 -8.07 11.80 6.48
N LEU A 4 -9.11 10.99 6.28
CA LEU A 4 -9.17 9.59 6.69
C LEU A 4 -9.40 8.71 5.48
N HIS A 5 -8.65 7.61 5.40
CA HIS A 5 -8.74 6.64 4.33
C HIS A 5 -8.74 5.23 4.92
N SER A 6 -9.62 4.37 4.42
CA SER A 6 -9.57 2.93 4.68
C SER A 6 -8.87 2.27 3.50
N LEU A 7 -7.67 1.73 3.74
CA LEU A 7 -6.89 1.05 2.73
C LEU A 7 -7.05 -0.45 2.88
N ARG A 8 -7.26 -1.11 1.75
CA ARG A 8 -7.55 -2.53 1.63
C ARG A 8 -6.46 -3.23 0.82
N GLY A 9 -6.40 -4.55 0.95
CA GLY A 9 -5.38 -5.36 0.26
C GLY A 9 -3.96 -4.91 0.61
N ALA A 10 -3.00 -5.27 -0.25
CA ALA A 10 -1.67 -4.68 -0.16
C ALA A 10 -1.74 -3.17 -0.45
N ASN A 11 -0.96 -2.40 0.27
CA ASN A 11 -0.92 -0.95 0.16
C ASN A 11 0.50 -0.44 0.44
N PHE A 12 0.72 0.86 0.26
CA PHE A 12 2.06 1.46 0.41
C PHE A 12 2.69 1.21 1.79
N TRP A 13 1.89 1.08 2.84
CA TRP A 13 2.35 0.96 4.22
C TRP A 13 2.39 -0.49 4.73
N SER A 14 1.54 -1.37 4.23
CA SER A 14 1.33 -2.72 4.75
C SER A 14 0.74 -3.65 3.69
N GLU A 15 1.02 -4.94 3.81
CA GLU A 15 0.31 -5.99 3.06
C GLU A 15 -1.11 -6.24 3.60
N ARG A 16 -1.40 -5.74 4.82
CA ARG A 16 -2.70 -5.86 5.49
C ARG A 16 -3.51 -4.57 5.38
N PRO A 17 -4.86 -4.65 5.53
CA PRO A 17 -5.70 -3.46 5.61
C PRO A 17 -5.29 -2.52 6.75
N VAL A 18 -5.24 -1.22 6.46
CA VAL A 18 -4.88 -0.17 7.41
C VAL A 18 -5.76 1.04 7.23
N THR A 19 -6.06 1.73 8.32
CA THR A 19 -6.61 3.07 8.29
C THR A 19 -5.45 4.04 8.20
N ARG A 20 -5.49 4.94 7.22
CA ARG A 20 -4.58 6.08 7.13
C ARG A 20 -5.28 7.34 7.59
N MET A 21 -4.61 8.09 8.45
CA MET A 21 -5.01 9.41 8.89
C MET A 21 -3.90 10.40 8.56
N ASP A 22 -4.16 11.29 7.61
CA ASP A 22 -3.32 12.46 7.39
C ASP A 22 -3.86 13.56 8.31
N LEU A 23 -3.07 13.97 9.30
CA LEU A 23 -3.47 14.80 10.43
C LEU A 23 -2.71 16.12 10.40
N VAL A 24 -3.43 17.23 10.51
CA VAL A 24 -2.85 18.54 10.84
C VAL A 24 -3.04 18.75 12.34
N ILE A 25 -1.96 18.71 13.11
CA ILE A 25 -2.02 18.66 14.58
C ILE A 25 -2.12 20.06 15.22
N GLY A 26 -1.68 21.10 14.51
CA GLY A 26 -1.77 22.50 14.93
C GLY A 26 -1.09 22.74 16.28
N ALA A 27 -1.78 23.43 17.19
CA ALA A 27 -1.22 23.86 18.48
C ALA A 27 -0.77 22.71 19.41
N TYR A 28 -1.15 21.46 19.12
CA TYR A 28 -0.73 20.29 19.90
C TYR A 28 0.66 19.76 19.52
N GLU A 29 1.33 20.32 18.50
CA GLU A 29 2.68 19.92 18.07
C GLU A 29 3.70 19.98 19.22
N ASP A 30 3.65 21.07 20.00
CA ASP A 30 4.61 21.32 21.07
C ASP A 30 4.11 20.89 22.47
N VAL A 31 3.01 20.14 22.54
CA VAL A 31 2.41 19.72 23.81
C VAL A 31 2.75 18.25 24.10
N SER A 32 3.63 18.05 25.08
CA SER A 32 4.02 16.72 25.55
C SER A 32 3.04 16.19 26.60
N SER A 33 2.74 14.89 26.55
CA SER A 33 1.94 14.20 27.57
C SER A 33 2.48 14.37 29.00
N ALA A 34 3.79 14.54 29.17
CA ALA A 34 4.42 14.74 30.47
C ALA A 34 4.19 16.15 31.06
N GLN A 35 3.79 17.12 30.24
CA GLN A 35 3.51 18.49 30.68
C GLN A 35 2.07 18.65 31.20
N VAL A 36 1.23 17.62 31.05
CA VAL A 36 -0.20 17.67 31.35
C VAL A 36 -0.49 16.84 32.60
N PRO A 37 -0.74 17.46 33.76
CA PRO A 37 -0.94 16.74 35.01
C PRO A 37 -2.16 15.80 34.95
N GLY A 38 -1.95 14.53 35.30
CA GLY A 38 -3.01 13.52 35.35
C GLY A 38 -3.34 12.87 33.99
N PHE A 39 -2.63 13.23 32.91
CA PHE A 39 -2.92 12.74 31.55
C PHE A 39 -2.80 11.21 31.44
N LEU A 40 -1.67 10.68 31.92
CA LEU A 40 -1.42 9.24 31.92
C LEU A 40 -2.48 8.49 32.74
N GLU A 41 -2.77 8.98 33.94
CA GLU A 41 -3.73 8.36 34.85
C GLU A 41 -5.15 8.38 34.29
N ALA A 42 -5.54 9.47 33.60
CA ALA A 42 -6.83 9.58 32.94
C ALA A 42 -6.96 8.55 31.79
N LEU A 43 -5.97 8.50 30.89
CA LEU A 43 -5.97 7.53 29.78
C LEU A 43 -5.91 6.09 30.27
N GLN A 44 -5.02 5.77 31.22
CA GLN A 44 -4.88 4.41 31.74
C GLN A 44 -6.14 3.94 32.48
N ARG A 45 -6.84 4.85 33.18
CA ARG A 45 -8.11 4.53 33.85
C ARG A 45 -9.22 4.26 32.83
N ALA A 46 -9.31 5.08 31.79
CA ALA A 46 -10.32 4.92 30.74
C ALA A 46 -10.03 3.73 29.82
N MET A 47 -8.75 3.42 29.59
CA MET A 47 -8.29 2.37 28.67
C MET A 47 -7.21 1.48 29.32
N PRO A 48 -7.60 0.55 30.21
CA PRO A 48 -6.64 -0.29 30.93
C PRO A 48 -5.77 -1.18 30.04
N GLY A 49 -6.25 -1.56 28.84
CA GLY A 49 -5.55 -2.42 27.89
C GLY A 49 -4.34 -1.76 27.23
N LEU A 50 -4.17 -0.43 27.34
CA LEU A 50 -2.95 0.28 26.91
C LEU A 50 -1.67 -0.26 27.56
N VAL A 51 -1.77 -1.01 28.67
CA VAL A 51 -0.63 -1.73 29.26
C VAL A 51 -0.06 -2.80 28.32
N GLU A 52 -0.81 -3.33 27.37
CA GLU A 52 -0.32 -4.31 26.39
C GLU A 52 0.51 -3.65 25.28
N HIS A 53 0.39 -2.33 25.10
CA HIS A 53 1.01 -1.61 24.00
C HIS A 53 2.52 -1.46 24.23
N ARG A 54 3.31 -2.00 23.31
CA ARG A 54 4.78 -2.06 23.42
C ARG A 54 5.51 -0.85 22.86
N CYS A 55 4.94 -0.18 21.87
CA CYS A 55 5.57 0.93 21.14
C CYS A 55 6.99 0.53 20.65
N SER A 56 7.88 1.49 20.43
CA SER A 56 9.29 1.29 20.08
C SER A 56 10.13 0.68 21.20
N ILE A 57 9.61 0.62 22.44
CA ILE A 57 10.32 0.02 23.59
C ILE A 57 10.30 -1.52 23.50
N GLY A 58 9.27 -2.11 22.87
CA GLY A 58 9.22 -3.55 22.56
C GLY A 58 8.77 -4.45 23.71
N GLU A 59 8.49 -3.90 24.89
CA GLU A 59 8.03 -4.63 26.08
C GLU A 59 6.63 -4.19 26.53
N ARG A 60 5.94 -5.06 27.27
CA ARG A 60 4.61 -4.76 27.86
C ARG A 60 4.70 -3.48 28.69
N GLY A 61 3.76 -2.56 28.50
CA GLY A 61 3.73 -1.26 29.18
C GLY A 61 4.66 -0.22 28.57
N GLY A 62 5.34 -0.54 27.47
CA GLY A 62 6.26 0.36 26.77
C GLY A 62 5.59 1.69 26.38
N PHE A 63 4.34 1.65 25.92
CA PHE A 63 3.59 2.87 25.62
C PHE A 63 3.31 3.72 26.87
N LEU A 64 2.89 3.12 27.98
CA LEU A 64 2.67 3.84 29.25
C LEU A 64 3.97 4.48 29.78
N THR A 65 5.10 3.77 29.64
CA THR A 65 6.43 4.32 29.94
C THR A 65 6.74 5.52 29.05
N ARG A 66 6.39 5.47 27.76
CA ARG A 66 6.58 6.58 26.82
C ARG A 66 5.69 7.78 27.15
N LEU A 67 4.42 7.56 27.48
CA LEU A 67 3.50 8.59 27.95
C LEU A 67 4.03 9.31 29.21
N ARG A 68 4.56 8.55 30.18
CA ARG A 68 5.13 9.12 31.41
C ARG A 68 6.38 9.97 31.14
N ARG A 69 7.24 9.54 30.22
CA ARG A 69 8.45 10.29 29.84
C ARG A 69 8.13 11.52 28.98
N GLY A 70 6.99 11.49 28.28
CA GLY A 70 6.58 12.52 27.34
C GLY A 70 6.58 11.99 25.91
N THR A 71 5.43 12.15 25.26
CA THR A 71 5.24 11.91 23.82
C THR A 71 4.13 12.81 23.29
N TYR A 72 3.96 12.85 21.97
CA TYR A 72 3.16 13.86 21.29
C TYR A 72 1.87 13.30 20.71
N ALA A 73 0.90 14.19 20.49
CA ALA A 73 -0.46 13.85 20.13
C ALA A 73 -0.61 12.83 18.98
N PRO A 74 0.13 12.90 17.84
CA PRO A 74 -0.01 11.92 16.76
C PRO A 74 0.26 10.49 17.23
N HIS A 75 1.34 10.28 17.97
CA HIS A 75 1.70 8.97 18.50
C HIS A 75 0.69 8.47 19.57
N ILE A 76 0.10 9.38 20.35
CA ILE A 76 -0.93 9.02 21.33
C ILE A 76 -2.22 8.61 20.60
N ILE A 77 -2.63 9.36 19.58
CA ILE A 77 -3.82 9.08 18.76
C ILE A 77 -3.70 7.71 18.09
N GLU A 78 -2.53 7.35 17.55
CA GLU A 78 -2.27 6.02 16.98
C GLU A 78 -2.60 4.90 17.98
N HIS A 79 -2.06 4.97 19.19
CA HIS A 79 -2.28 3.95 20.21
C HIS A 79 -3.70 3.96 20.78
N VAL A 80 -4.32 5.13 20.94
CA VAL A 80 -5.72 5.24 21.37
C VAL A 80 -6.65 4.64 20.31
N ALA A 81 -6.40 4.88 19.02
CA ALA A 81 -7.19 4.29 17.94
C ALA A 81 -7.06 2.77 17.89
N LEU A 82 -5.86 2.21 18.11
CA LEU A 82 -5.66 0.76 18.21
C LEU A 82 -6.40 0.16 19.41
N GLU A 83 -6.30 0.78 20.59
CA GLU A 83 -6.95 0.28 21.80
C GLU A 83 -8.47 0.34 21.70
N LEU A 84 -9.04 1.40 21.12
CA LEU A 84 -10.48 1.50 20.87
C LEU A 84 -10.98 0.32 20.00
N GLN A 85 -10.22 -0.07 18.98
CA GLN A 85 -10.54 -1.23 18.15
C GLN A 85 -10.45 -2.53 18.96
N THR A 86 -9.42 -2.68 19.79
CA THR A 86 -9.26 -3.85 20.70
C THR A 86 -10.42 -3.98 21.68
N MET A 87 -10.83 -2.87 22.31
CA MET A 87 -11.99 -2.84 23.21
C MET A 87 -13.31 -3.14 22.48
N ALA A 88 -13.39 -2.82 21.20
CA ALA A 88 -14.51 -3.19 20.32
C ALA A 88 -14.46 -4.67 19.84
N GLY A 89 -13.41 -5.42 20.21
CA GLY A 89 -13.29 -6.85 19.94
C GLY A 89 -12.39 -7.22 18.75
N HIS A 90 -11.66 -6.27 18.16
CA HIS A 90 -10.75 -6.55 17.05
C HIS A 90 -9.33 -6.86 17.53
N ASP A 91 -8.71 -7.89 16.96
CA ASP A 91 -7.29 -8.18 17.16
C ASP A 91 -6.45 -7.35 16.18
N VAL A 92 -5.94 -6.20 16.65
CA VAL A 92 -5.09 -5.28 15.89
C VAL A 92 -3.94 -4.78 16.76
N GLY A 93 -2.79 -4.52 16.14
CA GLY A 93 -1.62 -4.02 16.89
C GLY A 93 -0.53 -3.36 16.05
N PHE A 94 -0.63 -3.39 14.72
CA PHE A 94 0.28 -2.66 13.86
C PHE A 94 -0.13 -1.19 13.74
N GLY A 95 0.81 -0.29 14.02
CA GLY A 95 0.66 1.16 13.89
C GLY A 95 1.99 1.79 13.47
N LYS A 96 1.91 2.92 12.78
CA LYS A 96 3.07 3.72 12.39
C LYS A 96 2.68 5.18 12.15
N THR A 97 3.41 6.07 12.80
CA THR A 97 3.32 7.52 12.60
C THR A 97 4.56 8.04 11.89
N ARG A 98 4.37 8.89 10.88
CA ARG A 98 5.44 9.61 10.18
C ARG A 98 5.08 11.09 10.04
N GLY A 99 6.07 11.96 10.11
CA GLY A 99 5.90 13.37 9.75
C GLY A 99 5.53 13.52 8.28
N GLY A 100 4.76 14.57 7.98
CA GLY A 100 4.35 14.99 6.66
C GLY A 100 5.36 15.94 6.02
N ASP A 101 4.89 16.77 5.09
CA ASP A 101 5.74 17.72 4.37
C ASP A 101 5.94 19.01 5.18
N SER A 102 4.96 19.33 6.05
CA SER A 102 5.02 20.46 6.99
C SER A 102 5.23 19.97 8.43
N PRO A 103 5.82 20.79 9.33
CA PRO A 103 6.11 20.40 10.72
C PRO A 103 4.90 19.93 11.53
N ASP A 104 3.70 20.45 11.24
CA ASP A 104 2.45 20.12 11.94
C ASP A 104 1.61 19.07 11.21
N GLU A 105 2.13 18.48 10.13
CA GLU A 105 1.48 17.45 9.35
C GLU A 105 2.03 16.07 9.70
N TYR A 106 1.15 15.08 9.82
CA TYR A 106 1.51 13.71 10.13
C TYR A 106 0.69 12.75 9.28
N THR A 107 1.32 11.68 8.78
CA THR A 107 0.61 10.52 8.26
C THR A 107 0.73 9.39 9.27
N MET A 108 -0.41 9.02 9.86
CA MET A 108 -0.55 7.87 10.74
C MET A 108 -1.20 6.74 9.97
N VAL A 109 -0.73 5.52 10.19
CA VAL A 109 -1.38 4.29 9.71
C VAL A 109 -1.52 3.30 10.83
N PHE A 110 -2.66 2.63 10.92
CA PHE A 110 -2.88 1.56 11.90
C PHE A 110 -3.79 0.49 11.31
N GLU A 111 -3.54 -0.76 11.68
CA GLU A 111 -4.30 -1.91 11.21
C GLU A 111 -5.78 -1.80 11.60
N HIS A 112 -6.65 -2.29 10.72
CA HIS A 112 -8.08 -2.47 11.02
C HIS A 112 -8.56 -3.83 10.52
N ARG A 113 -9.61 -4.35 11.17
CA ARG A 113 -10.35 -5.55 10.72
C ARG A 113 -11.64 -5.24 9.98
N ASN A 114 -12.21 -4.07 10.27
CA ASN A 114 -13.38 -3.51 9.61
C ASN A 114 -13.05 -2.04 9.29
N GLY A 115 -13.20 -1.65 8.03
CA GLY A 115 -12.84 -0.30 7.57
C GLY A 115 -13.63 0.80 8.27
N GLY A 116 -14.93 0.58 8.50
CA GLY A 116 -15.80 1.50 9.24
C GLY A 116 -15.36 1.70 10.70
N VAL A 117 -15.04 0.61 11.39
CA VAL A 117 -14.51 0.67 12.77
C VAL A 117 -13.17 1.41 12.80
N GLY A 118 -12.27 1.10 11.86
CA GLY A 118 -10.97 1.77 11.77
C GLY A 118 -11.08 3.28 11.55
N LEU A 119 -11.94 3.71 10.61
CA LEU A 119 -12.19 5.13 10.33
C LEU A 119 -12.81 5.84 11.54
N ARG A 120 -13.79 5.21 12.19
CA ARG A 120 -14.47 5.83 13.33
C ARG A 120 -13.57 5.87 14.57
N ALA A 121 -12.77 4.84 14.81
CA ALA A 121 -11.78 4.82 15.88
C ALA A 121 -10.74 5.94 15.72
N ALA A 122 -10.32 6.24 14.48
CA ALA A 122 -9.43 7.37 14.19
C ALA A 122 -10.02 8.71 14.67
N ALA A 123 -11.28 8.98 14.29
CA ALA A 123 -11.97 10.22 14.63
C ALA A 123 -12.23 10.33 16.15
N LEU A 124 -12.67 9.23 16.78
CA LEU A 124 -12.90 9.18 18.22
C LEU A 124 -11.59 9.33 19.00
N ALA A 125 -10.49 8.73 18.53
CA ALA A 125 -9.19 8.86 19.18
C ALA A 125 -8.72 10.33 19.21
N LEU A 126 -8.92 11.09 18.14
CA LEU A 126 -8.61 12.52 18.12
C LEU A 126 -9.40 13.29 19.18
N ASP A 127 -10.72 13.11 19.24
CA ASP A 127 -11.60 13.77 20.23
C ASP A 127 -11.24 13.38 21.67
N LEU A 128 -11.02 12.09 21.93
CA LEU A 128 -10.69 11.58 23.26
C LEU A 128 -9.31 12.05 23.73
N VAL A 129 -8.33 12.13 22.83
CA VAL A 129 -7.01 12.67 23.14
C VAL A 129 -7.10 14.17 23.43
N GLN A 130 -7.89 14.93 22.68
CA GLN A 130 -8.15 16.35 22.98
C GLN A 130 -8.79 16.53 24.36
N LYS A 131 -9.81 15.73 24.69
CA LYS A 131 -10.42 15.71 26.03
C LYS A 131 -9.41 15.32 27.12
N ALA A 132 -8.51 14.38 26.86
CA ALA A 132 -7.45 14.02 27.79
C ALA A 132 -6.50 15.19 28.04
N PHE A 133 -6.09 15.91 26.99
CA PHE A 133 -5.27 17.12 27.09
C PHE A 133 -6.00 18.24 27.84
N ALA A 134 -7.31 18.39 27.65
CA ALA A 134 -8.15 19.34 28.37
C ALA A 134 -8.48 18.91 29.82
N ARG A 135 -8.09 17.70 30.22
CA ARG A 135 -8.39 17.08 31.53
C ARG A 135 -9.89 16.83 31.75
N GLU A 136 -10.60 16.57 30.67
CA GLU A 136 -12.05 16.33 30.61
C GLU A 136 -12.40 14.87 30.27
N LEU A 137 -11.40 14.01 29.98
CA LEU A 137 -11.63 12.60 29.69
C LEU A 137 -12.08 11.84 30.95
N ALA A 138 -13.34 11.40 30.97
CA ALA A 138 -13.92 10.62 32.06
C ALA A 138 -14.02 9.11 31.74
N SER A 139 -14.58 8.76 30.58
CA SER A 139 -14.76 7.40 30.09
C SER A 139 -14.69 7.35 28.56
N VAL A 140 -14.55 6.14 28.03
CA VAL A 140 -14.57 5.81 26.59
C VAL A 140 -15.71 4.85 26.24
N ASP A 141 -16.58 4.52 27.20
CA ASP A 141 -17.60 3.48 27.04
C ASP A 141 -18.57 3.77 25.89
N ASP A 142 -18.97 5.03 25.70
CA ASP A 142 -19.82 5.43 24.58
C ASP A 142 -19.12 5.22 23.23
N ALA A 143 -17.83 5.57 23.15
CA ALA A 143 -17.01 5.36 21.97
C ALA A 143 -16.87 3.86 21.65
N VAL A 144 -16.64 3.02 22.67
CA VAL A 144 -16.56 1.56 22.48
C VAL A 144 -17.91 0.97 22.09
N THR A 145 -19.01 1.45 22.67
CA THR A 145 -20.37 1.00 22.33
C THR A 145 -20.69 1.34 20.87
N GLU A 146 -20.34 2.55 20.42
CA GLU A 146 -20.49 2.95 19.03
C GLU A 146 -19.67 2.06 18.08
N LEU A 147 -18.40 1.80 18.41
CA LEU A 147 -17.53 0.95 17.59
C LEU A 147 -18.02 -0.49 17.50
N ARG A 148 -18.58 -1.05 18.58
CA ARG A 148 -19.20 -2.39 18.57
C ARG A 148 -20.41 -2.44 17.64
N ALA A 149 -21.27 -1.42 17.67
CA ALA A 149 -22.42 -1.34 16.76
C ALA A 149 -21.98 -1.27 15.28
N ILE A 150 -20.88 -0.57 14.97
CA ILE A 150 -20.30 -0.56 13.63
C ILE A 150 -19.71 -1.93 13.27
N ALA A 151 -19.04 -2.60 14.23
CA ALA A 151 -18.46 -3.93 14.01
C ALA A 151 -19.52 -5.01 13.69
N GLU A 152 -20.74 -4.85 14.19
CA GLU A 152 -21.88 -5.72 13.88
C GLU A 152 -22.46 -5.48 12.48
N SER A 153 -22.15 -4.35 11.86
CA SER A 153 -22.59 -4.03 10.50
C SER A 153 -21.64 -4.64 9.46
N PRO A 154 -22.16 -5.11 8.30
CA PRO A 154 -21.31 -5.60 7.22
C PRO A 154 -20.27 -4.55 6.79
N ASP A 155 -19.01 -4.95 6.71
CA ASP A 155 -17.95 -4.11 6.12
C ASP A 155 -18.10 -4.03 4.59
N ALA A 156 -17.24 -3.24 3.95
CA ALA A 156 -17.12 -3.20 2.50
C ALA A 156 -16.98 -4.62 1.90
N PRO A 157 -17.57 -4.89 0.72
CA PRO A 157 -17.52 -6.21 0.07
C PRO A 157 -16.11 -6.79 -0.01
N GLU A 158 -15.95 -8.12 0.11
CA GLU A 158 -14.64 -8.77 -0.04
C GLU A 158 -13.98 -8.34 -1.36
N LEU A 159 -12.65 -8.14 -1.32
CA LEU A 159 -11.87 -7.89 -2.51
C LEU A 159 -11.98 -9.06 -3.49
N HIS A 160 -11.79 -8.79 -4.78
CA HIS A 160 -11.60 -9.87 -5.75
C HIS A 160 -10.44 -10.76 -5.29
N ARG A 161 -10.74 -12.03 -5.01
CA ARG A 161 -9.77 -12.96 -4.41
C ARG A 161 -8.56 -13.21 -5.31
N ARG A 162 -8.77 -13.20 -6.63
CA ARG A 162 -7.72 -13.41 -7.61
C ARG A 162 -8.07 -12.75 -8.93
N VAL A 163 -7.14 -11.98 -9.47
CA VAL A 163 -7.19 -11.43 -10.83
C VAL A 163 -6.08 -12.04 -11.67
N ARG A 164 -6.22 -12.00 -13.00
CA ARG A 164 -5.21 -12.53 -13.91
C ARG A 164 -3.99 -11.61 -13.96
N CYS A 165 -4.24 -10.32 -14.08
CA CYS A 165 -3.20 -9.32 -14.25
C CYS A 165 -3.56 -8.01 -13.54
N GLY A 166 -2.63 -7.47 -12.76
CA GLY A 166 -2.67 -6.09 -12.28
C GLY A 166 -1.69 -5.23 -13.08
N ILE A 167 -2.05 -3.98 -13.39
CA ILE A 167 -1.21 -3.05 -14.15
C ILE A 167 -1.08 -1.73 -13.38
N THR A 168 0.14 -1.23 -13.20
CA THR A 168 0.41 0.10 -12.62
C THR A 168 1.54 0.82 -13.36
N GLY A 169 1.75 2.09 -13.05
CA GLY A 169 2.69 3.00 -13.72
C GLY A 169 2.09 4.39 -13.86
N GLY A 170 2.90 5.39 -14.21
CA GLY A 170 2.46 6.77 -14.40
C GLY A 170 1.50 6.92 -15.58
N ASP A 171 1.77 6.23 -16.69
CA ASP A 171 1.03 6.35 -17.95
C ASP A 171 0.75 4.99 -18.61
N HIS A 172 -0.03 4.98 -19.69
CA HIS A 172 -0.28 3.86 -20.60
C HIS A 172 -0.93 2.59 -20.00
N ARG A 173 -1.46 2.66 -18.78
CA ARG A 173 -2.12 1.51 -18.13
C ARG A 173 -3.34 1.03 -18.91
N ARG A 174 -4.15 1.96 -19.41
CA ARG A 174 -5.35 1.65 -20.19
C ARG A 174 -5.00 1.00 -21.53
N GLU A 175 -4.04 1.57 -22.25
CA GLU A 175 -3.58 1.10 -23.55
C GLU A 175 -2.94 -0.29 -23.41
N THR A 176 -2.21 -0.54 -22.32
CA THR A 176 -1.68 -1.88 -22.00
C THR A 176 -2.82 -2.88 -21.78
N ARG A 177 -3.87 -2.51 -21.03
CA ARG A 177 -5.05 -3.36 -20.84
C ARG A 177 -5.75 -3.65 -22.17
N GLU A 178 -5.94 -2.63 -23.01
CA GLU A 178 -6.55 -2.78 -24.34
C GLU A 178 -5.73 -3.68 -25.26
N GLU A 179 -4.40 -3.59 -25.20
CA GLU A 179 -3.51 -4.48 -25.96
C GLU A 179 -3.56 -5.94 -25.47
N LEU A 180 -3.63 -6.16 -24.15
CA LEU A 180 -3.82 -7.50 -23.60
C LEU A 180 -5.13 -8.13 -24.10
N THR A 181 -6.23 -7.36 -24.10
CA THR A 181 -7.51 -7.80 -24.66
C THR A 181 -7.39 -8.10 -26.15
N ARG A 182 -6.73 -7.22 -26.92
CA ARG A 182 -6.50 -7.42 -28.36
C ARG A 182 -5.72 -8.70 -28.65
N ARG A 183 -4.78 -9.09 -27.79
CA ARG A 183 -3.98 -10.32 -27.90
C ARG A 183 -4.68 -11.57 -27.39
N GLY A 184 -5.96 -11.47 -27.00
CA GLY A 184 -6.79 -12.63 -26.68
C GLY A 184 -6.83 -13.01 -25.19
N LEU A 185 -6.35 -12.14 -24.29
CA LEU A 185 -6.61 -12.33 -22.86
C LEU A 185 -8.13 -12.22 -22.64
N SER A 186 -8.74 -13.32 -22.17
CA SER A 186 -10.18 -13.58 -22.31
C SER A 186 -11.04 -12.65 -21.46
N GLY A 187 -12.34 -12.51 -21.80
CA GLY A 187 -13.30 -11.78 -20.96
C GLY A 187 -13.55 -12.41 -19.58
N SER A 188 -13.17 -13.67 -19.37
CA SER A 188 -13.15 -14.33 -18.05
C SER A 188 -11.90 -14.01 -17.22
N ASP A 189 -10.83 -13.53 -17.85
CA ASP A 189 -9.62 -13.08 -17.17
C ASP A 189 -9.81 -11.65 -16.67
N ILE A 190 -9.80 -11.46 -15.34
CA ILE A 190 -9.90 -10.12 -14.76
C ILE A 190 -8.54 -9.42 -14.90
N VAL A 191 -8.49 -8.35 -15.68
CA VAL A 191 -7.35 -7.42 -15.77
C VAL A 191 -7.73 -6.12 -15.11
N VAL A 192 -6.91 -5.67 -14.16
CA VAL A 192 -7.17 -4.45 -13.39
C VAL A 192 -6.01 -3.48 -13.58
N ASP A 193 -6.29 -2.33 -14.20
CA ASP A 193 -5.39 -1.18 -14.12
C ASP A 193 -5.60 -0.42 -12.80
N VAL A 194 -4.51 -0.12 -12.11
CA VAL A 194 -4.51 0.53 -10.79
C VAL A 194 -3.61 1.76 -10.86
N ALA A 195 -4.21 2.93 -10.73
CA ALA A 195 -3.49 4.19 -10.68
C ALA A 195 -2.65 4.29 -9.39
N PRO A 196 -1.41 4.83 -9.42
CA PRO A 196 -0.61 5.00 -8.22
C PRO A 196 -1.31 5.82 -7.12
N SER A 197 -2.10 6.83 -7.50
CA SER A 197 -2.97 7.58 -6.57
C SER A 197 -4.00 6.70 -5.86
N TYR A 198 -4.60 5.76 -6.57
CA TYR A 198 -5.54 4.80 -6.00
C TYR A 198 -4.84 3.86 -5.00
N ILE A 199 -3.63 3.38 -5.32
CA ILE A 199 -2.83 2.56 -4.39
C ILE A 199 -2.59 3.33 -3.08
N LEU A 200 -2.25 4.63 -3.15
CA LEU A 200 -2.05 5.46 -1.97
C LEU A 200 -3.33 5.73 -1.17
N GLN A 201 -4.49 5.85 -1.84
CA GLN A 201 -5.73 6.25 -1.18
C GLN A 201 -6.58 5.06 -0.67
N ALA A 202 -6.48 3.91 -1.34
CA ALA A 202 -7.37 2.77 -1.10
C ALA A 202 -6.64 1.43 -1.05
N GLY A 203 -5.35 1.37 -1.42
CA GLY A 203 -4.63 0.11 -1.60
C GLY A 203 -5.08 -0.66 -2.84
N LEU A 204 -4.69 -1.93 -2.94
CA LEU A 204 -5.05 -2.75 -4.10
C LEU A 204 -6.52 -3.22 -4.04
N PRO A 205 -7.25 -3.14 -5.17
CA PRO A 205 -8.65 -3.55 -5.24
C PRO A 205 -8.84 -5.08 -5.36
N TYR A 206 -7.78 -5.86 -5.17
CA TYR A 206 -7.77 -7.32 -5.25
C TYR A 206 -6.77 -7.88 -4.23
N SER A 207 -6.96 -9.15 -3.85
CA SER A 207 -6.07 -9.83 -2.89
C SER A 207 -4.86 -10.49 -3.55
N ARG A 208 -4.98 -10.93 -4.80
CA ARG A 208 -3.92 -11.67 -5.50
C ARG A 208 -3.98 -11.43 -7.01
N SER A 209 -2.82 -11.38 -7.66
CA SER A 209 -2.69 -11.43 -9.11
C SER A 209 -1.70 -12.52 -9.55
N ASP A 210 -1.93 -13.14 -10.72
CA ASP A 210 -0.95 -14.07 -11.30
C ASP A 210 0.25 -13.32 -11.88
N ILE A 211 -0.03 -12.18 -12.50
CA ILE A 211 0.94 -11.27 -13.09
C ILE A 211 0.73 -9.85 -12.55
N ALA A 212 1.82 -9.15 -12.25
CA ALA A 212 1.83 -7.70 -12.05
C ALA A 212 2.68 -7.04 -13.13
N ILE A 213 2.16 -6.00 -13.78
CA ILE A 213 2.87 -5.19 -14.77
C ILE A 213 3.13 -3.82 -14.17
N ILE A 214 4.41 -3.47 -14.05
CA ILE A 214 4.85 -2.14 -13.62
C ILE A 214 5.45 -1.46 -14.87
N LEU A 215 4.77 -0.44 -15.38
CA LEU A 215 5.13 0.21 -16.65
C LEU A 215 6.27 1.23 -16.50
N ASP A 216 6.33 1.91 -15.36
CA ASP A 216 7.38 2.84 -14.97
C ASP A 216 7.28 3.14 -13.45
N ALA A 217 8.25 3.90 -12.93
CA ALA A 217 8.23 4.45 -11.57
C ALA A 217 8.11 5.98 -11.58
N ARG A 218 7.20 6.53 -12.39
CA ARG A 218 6.96 7.98 -12.50
C ARG A 218 5.48 8.30 -12.24
N PRO A 219 4.98 8.13 -11.01
CA PRO A 219 3.59 8.40 -10.68
C PRO A 219 3.34 9.91 -10.69
N LEU A 220 2.71 10.45 -11.73
CA LEU A 220 2.41 11.88 -11.83
C LEU A 220 1.08 12.27 -11.16
N ASP A 221 0.26 11.28 -10.80
CA ASP A 221 -1.07 11.45 -10.21
C ASP A 221 -1.05 11.45 -8.67
N VAL A 222 0.13 11.51 -8.04
CA VAL A 222 0.32 11.48 -6.58
C VAL A 222 0.90 12.80 -6.06
N PRO A 223 0.78 13.11 -4.76
CA PRO A 223 1.45 14.27 -4.17
C PRO A 223 2.96 14.24 -4.41
N GLU A 224 3.59 15.41 -4.54
CA GLU A 224 5.01 15.57 -4.90
C GLU A 224 5.95 14.73 -4.02
N ARG A 225 5.64 14.63 -2.73
CA ARG A 225 6.39 13.79 -1.77
C ARG A 225 6.42 12.30 -2.10
N TYR A 226 5.61 11.79 -3.03
CA TYR A 226 5.64 10.39 -3.48
C TYR A 226 6.18 10.25 -4.90
N GLN A 227 6.61 11.36 -5.52
CA GLN A 227 7.21 11.38 -6.86
C GLN A 227 8.75 11.26 -6.81
N ASP A 228 9.36 11.36 -5.63
CA ASP A 228 10.79 11.06 -5.48
C ASP A 228 11.08 9.59 -5.84
N THR A 229 12.28 9.35 -6.34
CA THR A 229 12.67 8.06 -6.91
C THR A 229 12.42 6.88 -5.97
N GLU A 230 12.75 7.01 -4.68
CA GLU A 230 12.63 5.91 -3.73
C GLU A 230 11.16 5.59 -3.44
N ARG A 231 10.35 6.60 -3.13
CA ARG A 231 8.93 6.41 -2.80
C ARG A 231 8.11 6.04 -4.03
N ALA A 232 8.43 6.60 -5.20
CA ALA A 232 7.78 6.27 -6.46
C ALA A 232 7.95 4.78 -6.80
N ARG A 233 9.19 4.27 -6.72
CA ARG A 233 9.50 2.85 -6.91
C ARG A 233 8.78 1.98 -5.88
N ARG A 234 8.86 2.34 -4.59
CA ARG A 234 8.16 1.62 -3.52
C ARG A 234 6.65 1.56 -3.77
N LEU A 235 6.05 2.65 -4.26
CA LEU A 235 4.62 2.74 -4.52
C LEU A 235 4.16 1.81 -5.64
N VAL A 236 4.83 1.85 -6.80
CA VAL A 236 4.46 0.97 -7.92
C VAL A 236 4.78 -0.49 -7.60
N SER A 237 5.81 -0.75 -6.78
CA SER A 237 6.16 -2.09 -6.31
C SER A 237 5.11 -2.74 -5.40
N VAL A 238 4.13 -2.00 -4.85
CA VAL A 238 3.00 -2.58 -4.09
C VAL A 238 2.26 -3.64 -4.91
N LEU A 239 2.22 -3.49 -6.24
CA LEU A 239 1.61 -4.48 -7.11
C LEU A 239 2.25 -5.87 -6.99
N ALA A 240 3.55 -5.93 -6.69
CA ALA A 240 4.28 -7.18 -6.49
C ALA A 240 3.91 -7.90 -5.20
N ASP A 241 3.42 -7.18 -4.17
CA ASP A 241 3.00 -7.77 -2.90
C ASP A 241 1.77 -8.67 -3.04
N ALA A 242 0.97 -8.47 -4.09
CA ALA A 242 -0.16 -9.32 -4.45
C ALA A 242 0.22 -10.51 -5.33
N VAL A 243 1.49 -10.65 -5.72
CA VAL A 243 1.96 -11.71 -6.61
C VAL A 243 2.52 -12.88 -5.78
N PRO A 244 2.02 -14.11 -5.95
CA PRO A 244 2.57 -15.27 -5.26
C PRO A 244 3.96 -15.62 -5.80
N ARG A 245 4.74 -16.42 -5.06
CA ARG A 245 6.07 -16.90 -5.51
C ARG A 245 6.06 -17.65 -6.87
N THR A 246 4.92 -18.21 -7.26
CA THR A 246 4.73 -18.87 -8.56
C THR A 246 4.36 -17.89 -9.67
N GLY A 247 3.95 -16.67 -9.33
CA GLY A 247 3.58 -15.61 -10.26
C GLY A 247 4.79 -14.86 -10.81
N THR A 248 4.52 -13.87 -11.67
CA THR A 248 5.56 -13.09 -12.35
C THR A 248 5.28 -11.59 -12.28
N VAL A 249 6.30 -10.81 -11.98
CA VAL A 249 6.30 -9.34 -12.09
C VAL A 249 7.00 -8.98 -13.39
N ILE A 250 6.33 -8.20 -14.22
CA ILE A 250 6.88 -7.58 -15.43
C ILE A 250 7.32 -6.15 -15.06
N ALA A 251 8.61 -5.86 -15.22
CA ALA A 251 9.20 -4.58 -14.84
C ALA A 251 10.05 -3.98 -15.99
N PRO A 252 10.29 -2.66 -16.00
CA PRO A 252 11.12 -2.03 -17.02
C PRO A 252 12.58 -2.46 -16.88
N ALA A 253 13.31 -2.48 -17.99
CA ALA A 253 14.76 -2.59 -17.98
C ALA A 253 15.37 -1.44 -17.17
N LYS A 254 16.47 -1.71 -16.46
CA LYS A 254 17.22 -0.76 -15.63
C LYS A 254 16.50 -0.23 -14.37
N GLU A 255 15.26 -0.66 -14.09
CA GLU A 255 14.61 -0.43 -12.80
C GLU A 255 14.97 -1.52 -11.79
N TRP A 256 16.26 -1.61 -11.46
CA TRP A 256 16.82 -2.71 -10.67
C TRP A 256 16.18 -2.85 -9.29
N GLU A 257 15.83 -1.76 -8.62
CA GLU A 257 15.20 -1.81 -7.31
C GLU A 257 13.81 -2.45 -7.36
N ILE A 258 13.05 -2.22 -8.45
CA ILE A 258 11.74 -2.87 -8.66
C ILE A 258 11.94 -4.36 -8.96
N GLN A 259 12.91 -4.67 -9.82
CA GLN A 259 13.26 -6.05 -10.17
C GLN A 259 13.72 -6.84 -8.94
N ASP A 260 14.60 -6.25 -8.12
CA ASP A 260 15.09 -6.83 -6.89
C ASP A 260 14.00 -6.96 -5.84
N TYR A 261 13.11 -5.98 -5.72
CA TYR A 261 11.95 -6.07 -4.83
C TYR A 261 11.10 -7.31 -5.14
N ALA A 262 10.71 -7.48 -6.40
CA ALA A 262 9.93 -8.64 -6.86
C ALA A 262 10.68 -9.96 -6.62
N ARG A 263 11.97 -10.01 -6.95
CA ARG A 263 12.81 -11.20 -6.78
C ARG A 263 12.98 -11.58 -5.31
N ASN A 264 13.21 -10.60 -4.44
CA ASN A 264 13.37 -10.81 -2.99
C ASN A 264 12.05 -11.25 -2.34
N GLY A 265 10.90 -10.80 -2.89
CA GLY A 265 9.58 -11.35 -2.57
C GLY A 265 9.36 -12.80 -3.04
N GLY A 266 10.29 -13.35 -3.84
CA GLY A 266 10.25 -14.70 -4.38
C GLY A 266 9.47 -14.82 -5.68
N CYS A 267 9.11 -13.72 -6.33
CA CYS A 267 8.40 -13.72 -7.62
C CYS A 267 9.34 -14.07 -8.78
N GLY A 268 8.76 -14.55 -9.88
CA GLY A 268 9.44 -14.46 -11.17
C GLY A 268 9.56 -13.01 -11.61
N VAL A 269 10.66 -12.66 -12.27
CA VAL A 269 10.83 -11.34 -12.90
C VAL A 269 10.88 -11.53 -14.41
N ALA A 270 10.14 -10.74 -15.15
CA ALA A 270 10.28 -10.59 -16.59
C ALA A 270 10.51 -9.11 -16.91
N ILE A 271 11.31 -8.83 -17.92
CA ILE A 271 11.79 -7.47 -18.19
C ILE A 271 11.34 -7.03 -19.56
N PHE A 272 10.98 -5.76 -19.71
CA PHE A 272 10.72 -5.17 -21.01
C PHE A 272 11.53 -3.90 -21.27
N ALA A 273 11.80 -3.61 -22.55
CA ALA A 273 12.32 -2.33 -23.03
C ALA A 273 11.60 -1.93 -24.33
N THR A 274 11.47 -0.62 -24.58
CA THR A 274 10.88 -0.08 -25.82
C THR A 274 11.91 0.15 -26.93
N ASP A 275 13.15 -0.25 -26.68
CA ASP A 275 14.30 -0.25 -27.58
C ASP A 275 15.09 -1.56 -27.35
N ASP A 276 16.31 -1.65 -27.86
CA ASP A 276 17.21 -2.79 -27.70
C ASP A 276 18.15 -2.67 -26.48
N ASP A 277 17.94 -1.66 -25.63
CA ASP A 277 18.82 -1.31 -24.51
C ASP A 277 18.47 -2.07 -23.23
N VAL A 278 18.72 -3.39 -23.26
CA VAL A 278 18.60 -4.30 -22.11
C VAL A 278 19.98 -4.76 -21.66
N THR A 279 20.31 -4.51 -20.39
CA THR A 279 21.65 -4.79 -19.84
C THR A 279 21.85 -6.27 -19.51
N GLU A 280 23.11 -6.70 -19.33
CA GLU A 280 23.41 -8.04 -18.82
C GLU A 280 22.83 -8.27 -17.41
N ASN A 281 22.80 -7.23 -16.58
CA ASN A 281 22.22 -7.29 -15.24
C ASN A 281 20.71 -7.59 -15.29
N ASP A 282 19.98 -6.95 -16.20
CA ASP A 282 18.57 -7.24 -16.45
C ASP A 282 18.39 -8.72 -16.84
N ARG A 283 19.18 -9.19 -17.81
CA ARG A 283 19.11 -10.56 -18.33
C ARG A 283 19.41 -11.62 -17.26
N ARG A 284 20.30 -11.31 -16.33
CA ARG A 284 20.69 -12.22 -15.24
C ARG A 284 19.53 -12.52 -14.29
N VAL A 285 18.62 -11.58 -14.08
CA VAL A 285 17.49 -11.75 -13.16
C VAL A 285 16.19 -12.14 -13.86
N ALA A 286 16.07 -11.86 -15.16
CA ALA A 286 14.87 -12.09 -15.95
C ALA A 286 14.66 -13.57 -16.32
N ARG A 287 13.43 -14.05 -16.15
CA ARG A 287 12.95 -15.32 -16.72
C ARG A 287 12.60 -15.20 -18.20
N ALA A 288 12.28 -14.00 -18.64
CA ALA A 288 11.99 -13.64 -20.03
C ALA A 288 12.24 -12.14 -20.21
N VAL A 289 12.69 -11.75 -21.41
CA VAL A 289 12.94 -10.35 -21.77
C VAL A 289 12.17 -10.05 -23.06
N ALA A 290 11.49 -8.91 -23.13
CA ALA A 290 10.95 -8.37 -24.38
C ALA A 290 11.61 -7.02 -24.71
N SER A 291 11.99 -6.82 -25.96
CA SER A 291 12.64 -5.59 -26.43
C SER A 291 12.16 -5.21 -27.82
N VAL A 292 12.35 -3.96 -28.24
CA VAL A 292 12.05 -3.54 -29.61
C VAL A 292 13.34 -3.49 -30.41
N GLN A 293 13.46 -4.36 -31.40
CA GLN A 293 14.63 -4.44 -32.27
C GLN A 293 14.20 -4.19 -33.70
N ARG A 294 14.73 -3.14 -34.33
CA ARG A 294 14.42 -2.77 -35.73
C ARG A 294 12.91 -2.69 -35.99
N GLY A 295 12.16 -2.10 -35.07
CA GLY A 295 10.71 -1.91 -35.17
C GLY A 295 9.87 -3.18 -34.93
N ARG A 296 10.46 -4.26 -34.39
CA ARG A 296 9.77 -5.51 -34.08
C ARG A 296 9.94 -5.88 -32.61
N ILE A 297 8.91 -6.50 -32.04
CA ILE A 297 8.93 -6.98 -30.67
C ILE A 297 9.65 -8.33 -30.66
N VAL A 298 10.77 -8.40 -29.95
CA VAL A 298 11.57 -9.62 -29.80
C VAL A 298 11.46 -10.09 -28.35
N ILE A 299 11.06 -11.35 -28.17
CA ILE A 299 10.96 -11.99 -26.85
C ILE A 299 12.05 -13.06 -26.73
N GLU A 300 12.91 -12.88 -25.73
CA GLU A 300 14.00 -13.79 -25.39
C GLU A 300 13.68 -14.57 -24.11
N ARG A 301 13.84 -15.89 -24.17
CA ARG A 301 13.55 -16.79 -23.05
C ARG A 301 14.38 -18.06 -23.14
N SER A 302 15.03 -18.46 -22.04
CA SER A 302 15.76 -19.74 -21.96
C SER A 302 16.76 -19.97 -23.11
N GLY A 303 17.38 -18.89 -23.61
CA GLY A 303 18.32 -18.94 -24.73
C GLY A 303 17.69 -18.93 -26.13
N TYR A 304 16.35 -18.92 -26.23
CA TYR A 304 15.63 -18.83 -27.50
C TYR A 304 15.07 -17.42 -27.68
N SER A 305 15.07 -16.95 -28.93
CA SER A 305 14.47 -15.68 -29.33
C SER A 305 13.30 -15.95 -30.27
N SER A 306 12.23 -15.18 -30.11
CA SER A 306 11.00 -15.26 -30.90
C SER A 306 10.55 -13.87 -31.31
N ASP A 307 10.03 -13.76 -32.53
CA ASP A 307 9.44 -12.54 -33.07
C ASP A 307 7.95 -12.50 -32.72
N ALA A 308 7.52 -11.49 -31.97
CA ALA A 308 6.15 -11.28 -31.52
C ALA A 308 5.38 -10.24 -32.36
N GLY A 309 5.92 -9.88 -33.53
CA GLY A 309 5.32 -9.00 -34.53
C GLY A 309 5.92 -7.60 -34.58
N PRO A 310 5.54 -6.81 -35.61
CA PRO A 310 5.98 -5.41 -35.73
C PRO A 310 5.32 -4.52 -34.66
N ILE A 311 6.03 -3.46 -34.25
CA ILE A 311 5.43 -2.35 -33.51
C ILE A 311 4.45 -1.63 -34.44
N ARG A 312 3.23 -1.43 -33.96
CA ARG A 312 2.18 -0.69 -34.66
C ARG A 312 2.17 0.77 -34.21
N GLU A 313 1.75 1.66 -35.10
CA GLU A 313 1.63 3.10 -34.81
C GLU A 313 0.35 3.45 -34.01
N ASP A 314 -0.61 2.53 -33.93
CA ASP A 314 -1.93 2.74 -33.32
C ASP A 314 -1.95 2.57 -31.78
N ALA A 315 -0.82 2.25 -31.16
CA ALA A 315 -0.68 2.07 -29.72
C ALA A 315 0.75 2.39 -29.23
N PRO A 316 0.95 2.80 -27.97
CA PRO A 316 2.27 3.03 -27.41
C PRO A 316 3.15 1.76 -27.45
N PRO A 317 4.47 1.86 -27.76
CA PRO A 317 5.37 0.71 -27.76
C PRO A 317 5.40 -0.05 -26.43
N VAL A 318 5.37 0.67 -25.29
CA VAL A 318 5.37 0.06 -23.95
C VAL A 318 4.18 -0.87 -23.74
N ALA A 319 2.98 -0.48 -24.17
CA ALA A 319 1.77 -1.30 -24.08
C ALA A 319 1.89 -2.55 -24.95
N GLN A 320 2.41 -2.40 -26.17
CA GLN A 320 2.61 -3.50 -27.12
C GLN A 320 3.61 -4.54 -26.62
N VAL A 321 4.77 -4.09 -26.14
CA VAL A 321 5.86 -4.97 -25.67
C VAL A 321 5.46 -5.70 -24.38
N THR A 322 4.88 -4.99 -23.41
CA THR A 322 4.45 -5.60 -22.14
C THR A 322 3.32 -6.60 -22.32
N ALA A 323 2.35 -6.30 -23.19
CA ALA A 323 1.28 -7.24 -23.48
C ALA A 323 1.79 -8.49 -24.22
N ALA A 324 2.69 -8.34 -25.19
CA ALA A 324 3.31 -9.46 -25.87
C ALA A 324 4.08 -10.36 -24.89
N LEU A 325 4.87 -9.76 -24.01
CA LEU A 325 5.60 -10.47 -22.96
C LEU A 325 4.66 -11.19 -21.99
N THR A 326 3.54 -10.55 -21.62
CA THR A 326 2.52 -11.13 -20.76
C THR A 326 1.93 -12.39 -21.37
N MET A 327 1.56 -12.37 -22.65
CA MET A 327 1.02 -13.54 -23.35
C MET A 327 2.03 -14.69 -23.38
N ALA A 328 3.30 -14.41 -23.69
CA ALA A 328 4.37 -15.42 -23.70
C ALA A 328 4.64 -16.03 -22.30
N ILE A 329 4.37 -15.28 -21.22
CA ILE A 329 4.44 -15.80 -19.84
C ILE A 329 3.24 -16.73 -19.58
N LEU A 330 2.03 -16.32 -19.97
CA LEU A 330 0.79 -17.05 -19.71
C LEU A 330 0.67 -18.36 -20.49
N GLU A 331 1.15 -18.42 -21.73
CA GLU A 331 1.15 -19.64 -22.57
C GLU A 331 1.94 -20.81 -21.94
N ARG A 332 2.80 -20.56 -20.94
CA ARG A 332 3.53 -21.60 -20.20
C ARG A 332 2.76 -22.14 -18.99
N ALA A 333 1.76 -21.40 -18.50
CA ALA A 333 1.04 -21.75 -17.28
C ALA A 333 -0.15 -22.70 -17.53
N SER A 334 -0.49 -22.95 -18.80
CA SER A 334 -1.47 -23.92 -19.30
C SER A 334 -0.80 -25.20 -19.76
#